data_AF-Q99QK0-F1
#
_entry.id   AF-Q99QK0-F1
#
_cell.length_a   1.000
_cell.length_b   1.000
_cell.length_c   1.000
_cell.angle_alpha   90.00
_cell.angle_beta   90.00
_cell.angle_gamma   90.00
#
_symmetry.space_group_name_H-M   'P 1'
#
loop_
_entity.id
_entity.type
_entity.pdbx_description
1 polymer ?
#
loop_
_entity_poly.entity_id
_entity_poly.type
_entity_poly.pdbx_seq_one_letter_code
_entity_poly.pdbx_strand_id
1 'polypeptide(L)'
;MSKPTSIKTSEDVRDRLRVLAEERGTTITELLEELASRELTQAEREERAAEAARELGVEYSEQVRQAGQDAWAQIRAHQGGAAA
;
A
#
# COMPACT_ATOMS: atom_id res chain seq x y z
N MET A 1 5.40 -17.28 17.96
CA MET A 1 5.26 -17.40 16.50
C MET A 1 3.92 -18.03 16.20
N SER A 2 3.05 -17.33 15.46
CA SER A 2 1.75 -17.85 15.06
C SER A 2 1.92 -19.03 14.10
N LYS A 3 0.97 -19.97 14.10
CA LYS A 3 1.03 -21.14 13.22
C LYS A 3 0.88 -20.68 11.76
N PRO A 4 1.70 -21.20 10.82
CA PRO A 4 1.56 -20.86 9.40
C PRO A 4 0.17 -21.29 8.89
N THR A 5 -0.48 -20.40 8.16
CA THR A 5 -1.80 -20.63 7.54
C THR A 5 -1.67 -20.67 6.03
N SER A 6 -2.58 -21.38 5.35
CA SER A 6 -2.55 -21.51 3.89
C SER A 6 -3.40 -20.43 3.24
N ILE A 7 -2.82 -19.68 2.30
CA ILE A 7 -3.52 -18.75 1.42
C ILE A 7 -3.64 -19.41 0.04
N LYS A 8 -4.82 -19.36 -0.58
CA LYS A 8 -5.03 -19.86 -1.95
C LYS A 8 -4.75 -18.74 -2.96
N THR A 9 -4.00 -19.07 -4.01
CA THR A 9 -3.68 -18.16 -5.12
C THR A 9 -3.48 -18.96 -6.42
N SER A 10 -3.35 -18.29 -7.56
CA SER A 10 -3.05 -18.96 -8.83
C SER A 10 -1.59 -19.44 -8.89
N GLU A 11 -1.32 -20.43 -9.73
CA GLU A 11 0.04 -20.94 -9.94
C GLU A 11 0.99 -19.85 -10.46
N ASP A 12 0.52 -19.05 -11.42
CA ASP A 12 1.29 -17.92 -11.96
C ASP A 12 1.73 -16.93 -10.87
N VAL A 13 0.84 -16.61 -9.92
CA VAL A 13 1.16 -15.71 -8.81
C VAL A 13 2.14 -16.36 -7.85
N ARG A 14 1.94 -17.64 -7.49
CA ARG A 14 2.87 -18.40 -6.64
C ARG A 14 4.28 -18.42 -7.25
N ASP A 15 4.37 -18.72 -8.54
CA ASP A 15 5.64 -18.90 -9.22
C ASP A 15 6.37 -17.56 -9.42
N ARG A 16 5.62 -16.49 -9.68
CA ARG A 16 6.16 -15.12 -9.65
C ARG A 16 6.68 -14.73 -8.27
N LEU A 17 5.93 -15.02 -7.20
CA LEU A 17 6.38 -14.73 -5.83
C LEU A 17 7.64 -15.50 -5.46
N ARG A 18 7.79 -16.74 -5.95
CA ARG A 18 9.02 -17.53 -5.75
C ARG A 18 10.23 -16.83 -6.34
N VAL A 19 10.16 -16.40 -7.60
CA VAL A 19 11.26 -15.69 -8.27
C VAL A 19 11.61 -14.40 -7.52
N LEU A 20 10.61 -13.60 -7.13
CA LEU A 20 10.83 -12.35 -6.39
C LEU A 20 11.50 -12.59 -5.02
N ALA A 21 11.14 -13.67 -4.34
CA ALA A 21 11.73 -14.03 -3.07
C ALA A 21 13.19 -14.47 -3.23
N GLU A 22 13.48 -15.30 -4.25
CA GLU A 22 14.83 -15.74 -4.59
C GLU A 22 15.77 -14.57 -4.93
N GLU A 23 15.32 -13.63 -5.76
CA GLU A 23 16.09 -12.42 -6.12
C GLU A 23 16.44 -11.56 -4.91
N ARG A 24 15.57 -11.54 -3.89
CA ARG A 24 15.73 -10.75 -2.67
C ARG A 24 16.43 -11.53 -1.55
N GLY A 25 16.79 -12.79 -1.77
CA GLY A 25 17.37 -13.66 -0.74
C GLY A 25 16.43 -13.89 0.45
N THR A 26 15.12 -13.92 0.21
CA THR A 26 14.07 -14.07 1.23
C THR A 26 13.12 -15.21 0.87
N THR A 27 12.14 -15.48 1.73
CA THR A 27 11.06 -16.45 1.49
C THR A 27 9.78 -15.76 1.02
N ILE A 28 8.88 -16.52 0.38
CA ILE A 28 7.55 -16.02 0.01
C ILE A 28 6.80 -15.51 1.25
N THR A 29 6.94 -16.20 2.39
CA THR A 29 6.33 -15.79 3.66
C THR A 29 6.83 -14.43 4.11
N GLU A 30 8.15 -14.24 4.17
CA GLU A 30 8.75 -12.96 4.57
C GLU A 30 8.39 -11.82 3.59
N LEU A 31 8.34 -12.11 2.28
CA LEU A 31 7.89 -11.13 1.28
C LEU A 31 6.43 -10.71 1.49
N LEU A 32 5.56 -11.66 1.87
CA LEU A 32 4.16 -11.37 2.19
C LEU A 32 4.01 -10.64 3.53
N GLU A 33 4.84 -10.94 4.52
CA GLU A 33 4.90 -10.20 5.80
C GLU A 33 5.37 -8.77 5.59
N GLU A 34 6.41 -8.56 4.75
CA GLU A 34 6.86 -7.24 4.33
C GLU A 34 5.73 -6.49 3.61
N LEU A 35 5.02 -7.15 2.70
CA LEU A 35 3.87 -6.58 2.00
C LEU A 35 2.75 -6.16 2.97
N ALA A 36 2.37 -7.04 3.89
CA ALA A 36 1.30 -6.79 4.84
C ALA A 36 1.67 -5.70 5.85
N SER A 37 2.94 -5.58 6.23
CA SER A 37 3.40 -4.55 7.17
C SER A 37 3.56 -3.17 6.54
N ARG A 38 3.86 -3.09 5.23
CA ARG A 38 4.01 -1.81 4.52
C ARG A 38 2.71 -1.27 3.94
N GLU A 39 1.81 -2.14 3.48
CA GLU A 39 0.58 -1.72 2.83
C GLU A 39 -0.51 -1.42 3.85
N LEU A 40 -0.72 -0.12 4.09
CA LEU A 40 -1.82 0.34 4.90
C LEU A 40 -3.15 0.13 4.17
N THR A 41 -4.14 -0.35 4.92
CA THR A 41 -5.55 -0.31 4.53
C THR A 41 -6.03 1.13 4.43
N GLN A 42 -7.20 1.33 3.79
CA GLN A 42 -7.79 2.66 3.69
C GLN A 42 -8.06 3.29 5.07
N ALA A 43 -8.55 2.50 6.03
CA ALA A 43 -8.84 2.99 7.37
C ALA A 43 -7.56 3.43 8.11
N GLU A 44 -6.48 2.64 8.02
CA GLU A 44 -5.19 2.99 8.64
C GLU A 44 -4.56 4.23 7.99
N ARG A 45 -4.75 4.42 6.68
CA ARG A 45 -4.31 5.66 5.99
C ARG A 45 -5.07 6.87 6.49
N GLU A 46 -6.38 6.74 6.73
CA GLU A 46 -7.21 7.82 7.27
C GLU A 46 -6.84 8.16 8.71
N GLU A 47 -6.60 7.15 9.54
CA GLU A 47 -6.13 7.33 10.91
C GLU A 47 -4.79 8.07 10.94
N ARG A 48 -3.81 7.63 10.13
CA ARG A 48 -2.52 8.33 10.03
C ARG A 48 -2.63 9.76 9.53
N ALA A 49 -3.54 10.03 8.57
CA ALA A 49 -3.75 11.38 8.08
C ALA A 49 -4.32 12.30 9.17
N ALA A 50 -5.28 11.79 9.95
CA ALA A 50 -5.86 12.51 11.08
C ALA A 50 -4.82 12.75 12.19
N GLU A 51 -3.99 11.76 12.50
CA GLU A 51 -2.90 11.89 13.47
C GLU A 51 -1.88 12.95 13.03
N ALA A 52 -1.40 12.87 11.79
CA ALA A 52 -0.45 13.85 11.24
C ALA A 52 -1.03 15.27 11.25
N ALA A 53 -2.31 15.44 10.91
CA ALA A 53 -2.96 16.74 10.96
C ALA A 53 -3.02 17.30 12.39
N ARG A 54 -3.31 16.44 13.38
CA ARG A 54 -3.27 16.83 14.80
C ARG A 54 -1.86 17.24 15.24
N GLU A 55 -0.83 16.51 14.84
CA GLU A 55 0.57 16.83 15.14
C GLU A 55 1.00 18.18 14.53
N LEU A 56 0.56 18.45 13.31
CA LEU A 56 0.84 19.69 12.59
C LEU A 56 -0.05 20.87 13.02
N GLY A 57 -1.06 20.63 13.86
CA GLY A 57 -2.05 21.64 14.25
C GLY A 57 -2.92 22.12 13.08
N VAL A 58 -3.07 21.29 12.05
CA VAL A 58 -3.86 21.59 10.86
C VAL A 58 -5.25 20.95 11.01
N GLU A 59 -6.29 21.70 10.64
CA GLU A 59 -7.64 21.14 10.56
C GLU A 59 -7.76 20.23 9.34
N TYR A 60 -7.94 18.93 9.57
CA TYR A 60 -8.17 17.95 8.50
C TYR A 60 -9.67 17.77 8.25
N SER A 61 -10.26 18.78 7.62
CA SER A 61 -11.67 18.74 7.24
C SER A 61 -11.90 17.86 6.00
N GLU A 62 -13.16 17.47 5.79
CA GLU A 62 -13.54 16.69 4.59
C GLU A 62 -13.22 17.45 3.28
N GLN A 63 -13.28 18.78 3.31
CA GLN A 63 -12.94 19.62 2.16
C GLN A 63 -11.45 19.54 1.82
N VAL A 64 -10.58 19.56 2.84
CA VAL A 64 -9.12 19.39 2.67
C VAL A 64 -8.81 17.99 2.17
N ARG A 65 -9.49 16.97 2.70
CA ARG A 65 -9.38 15.58 2.25
C ARG A 65 -9.74 15.44 0.78
N GLN A 66 -10.88 15.99 0.35
CA GLN A 66 -11.32 15.94 -1.05
C GLN A 66 -10.35 16.67 -1.99
N ALA A 67 -9.91 17.88 -1.61
CA ALA A 67 -8.95 18.64 -2.40
C ALA A 67 -7.62 17.87 -2.59
N GLY A 68 -7.15 17.18 -1.55
CA GLY A 68 -5.97 16.31 -1.64
C GLY A 68 -6.18 15.12 -2.59
N GLN A 69 -7.35 14.46 -2.53
CA GLN A 69 -7.67 13.35 -3.43
C GLN A 69 -7.71 13.79 -4.90
N ASP A 70 -8.33 14.95 -5.16
CA ASP A 70 -8.43 15.53 -6.50
C ASP A 70 -7.04 15.88 -7.05
N ALA A 71 -6.18 16.49 -6.24
CA ALA A 71 -4.79 16.79 -6.61
C ALA A 71 -4.00 15.52 -6.98
N TRP A 72 -4.11 14.45 -6.17
CA TRP A 72 -3.48 13.17 -6.48
C TRP A 72 -4.05 12.49 -7.73
N ALA A 73 -5.35 12.63 -7.98
CA ALA A 73 -5.97 12.13 -9.20
C ALA A 73 -5.41 12.84 -10.45
N GLN A 74 -5.22 14.16 -10.39
CA GLN A 74 -4.58 14.92 -11.46
C GLN A 74 -3.14 14.46 -11.70
N ILE A 75 -2.34 14.29 -10.66
CA ILE A 75 -0.96 13.79 -10.77
C ILE A 75 -0.93 12.42 -11.48
N ARG A 76 -1.79 11.48 -11.07
CA ARG A 76 -1.88 10.15 -11.70
C ARG A 76 -2.31 10.23 -13.16
N ALA A 77 -3.29 11.08 -13.49
CA ALA A 77 -3.74 11.27 -14.86
C ALA A 77 -2.61 11.79 -15.77
N HIS A 78 -1.78 12.71 -15.26
CA HIS A 78 -0.60 13.20 -15.99
C HIS A 78 0.50 12.13 -16.14
N GLN A 79 0.74 11.31 -15.13
CA GLN A 79 1.72 10.21 -15.22
C GLN A 79 1.27 9.09 -16.16
N GLY A 80 -0.03 8.81 -16.25
CA GLY A 80 -0.60 7.85 -17.20
C GLY A 80 -0.53 8.30 -18.66
N GLY A 81 -0.47 9.61 -18.91
CA GLY A 81 -0.33 10.18 -20.27
C GLY A 81 1.10 10.17 -20.82
N ALA A 82 2.12 9.95 -19.98
CA ALA A 82 3.52 9.87 -20.41
C ALA A 82 3.93 8.48 -20.92
N ALA A 83 3.02 7.51 -20.92
CA ALA A 83 3.23 6.13 -21.34
C ALA A 83 2.34 5.72 -22.53
N ALA A 84 1.99 6.65 -23.42
CA ALA A 84 1.23 6.41 -24.65
C ALA A 84 2.05 6.79 -25.90
#